data_AF-A0A0P7GJF8-F1
#
_entry.id   AF-A0A0P7GJF8-F1
#
_cell.length_a   1.000
_cell.length_b   1.000
_cell.length_c   1.000
_cell.angle_alpha   90.00
_cell.angle_beta   90.00
_cell.angle_gamma   90.00
#
_symmetry.space_group_name_H-M   'P 1'
#
loop_
_entity.id
_entity.type
_entity.pdbx_description
1 polymer ?
#
loop_
_entity_poly.entity_id
_entity_poly.type
_entity_poly.pdbx_seq_one_letter_code
_entity_poly.pdbx_strand_id
1 'polypeptide(L)'
;MSSEVRIESPAKDTYVLRNTSGRELQHVMVDLARTGATSQDLPAGMTLVPEEGVEFHLHHHGGYSPPASMHVRWDGGPEWVEVPVA
;
A
#
# COMPACT_ATOMS: atom_id res chain seq x y z
N MET A 1 -9.94 2.71 -15.58
CA MET A 1 -9.71 3.70 -14.52
C MET A 1 -8.34 3.40 -13.95
N SER A 2 -7.37 4.32 -14.06
CA SER A 2 -6.08 4.17 -13.37
C SER A 2 -6.29 4.52 -11.91
N SER A 3 -5.91 3.65 -10.98
CA SER A 3 -5.87 4.00 -9.57
C SER A 3 -4.82 5.10 -9.34
N GLU A 4 -5.08 6.00 -8.38
CA GLU A 4 -4.15 7.07 -7.98
C GLU A 4 -2.86 6.54 -7.32
N VAL A 5 -2.89 5.26 -6.93
CA VAL A 5 -1.78 4.53 -6.33
C VAL A 5 -1.65 3.14 -6.95
N ARG A 6 -0.47 2.53 -6.85
CA ARG A 6 -0.19 1.14 -7.24
C ARG A 6 0.55 0.42 -6.11
N ILE A 7 0.31 -0.88 -5.96
CA ILE A 7 1.10 -1.74 -5.09
C ILE A 7 1.88 -2.75 -5.94
N GLU A 8 3.19 -2.81 -5.74
CA GLU A 8 4.13 -3.71 -6.43
C GLU A 8 4.70 -4.70 -5.40
N SER A 9 4.92 -5.96 -5.77
CA SER A 9 5.58 -6.97 -4.91
C SER A 9 6.93 -7.41 -5.51
N PRO A 10 7.99 -6.58 -5.42
CA PRO A 10 9.26 -6.85 -6.11
C PRO A 10 10.03 -8.06 -5.57
N ALA A 11 9.78 -8.43 -4.32
CA ALA A 11 10.40 -9.58 -3.66
C ALA A 11 9.41 -10.23 -2.69
N LYS A 12 9.82 -11.37 -2.13
CA LYS A 12 9.03 -12.05 -1.10
C LYS A 12 8.91 -11.13 0.13
N ASP A 13 7.69 -10.99 0.63
CA ASP A 13 7.36 -10.23 1.85
C ASP A 13 7.66 -8.71 1.75
N THR A 14 8.06 -8.22 0.56
CA THR A 14 8.37 -6.81 0.28
C THR A 14 7.35 -6.24 -0.69
N TYR A 15 6.80 -5.09 -0.34
CA TYR A 15 5.77 -4.39 -1.11
C TYR A 15 6.15 -2.93 -1.28
N VAL A 16 5.78 -2.34 -2.42
CA VAL A 16 6.01 -0.92 -2.69
C VAL A 16 4.68 -0.26 -3.00
N LEU A 17 4.29 0.72 -2.18
CA LEU A 17 3.17 1.61 -2.47
C LEU A 17 3.68 2.80 -3.28
N ARG A 18 3.26 2.89 -4.54
CA ARG A 18 3.64 3.97 -5.46
C ARG A 18 2.50 4.94 -5.69
N ASN A 19 2.78 6.23 -5.64
CA ASN A 19 1.86 7.28 -6.07
C ASN A 19 1.93 7.46 -7.60
N THR A 20 0.81 7.23 -8.28
CA THR A 20 0.66 7.36 -9.74
C THR A 20 -0.31 8.48 -10.12
N SER A 21 -0.70 9.33 -9.16
CA SER A 21 -1.74 10.35 -9.33
C SER A 21 -1.28 11.66 -9.98
N GLY A 22 0.02 11.80 -10.29
CA GLY A 22 0.59 13.04 -10.82
C GLY A 22 0.56 14.24 -9.86
N ARG A 23 0.02 14.07 -8.64
CA ARG A 23 -0.05 15.06 -7.56
C ARG A 23 0.45 14.47 -6.25
N GLU A 24 0.74 15.32 -5.27
CA GLU A 24 1.10 14.88 -3.93
C GLU A 24 -0.12 14.27 -3.22
N LEU A 25 0.08 13.13 -2.55
CA LEU A 25 -0.90 12.48 -1.68
C LEU A 25 -0.47 12.65 -0.23
N GLN A 26 -1.38 13.11 0.62
CA GLN A 26 -1.11 13.38 2.04
C GLN A 26 -1.81 12.37 2.95
N HIS A 27 -1.24 12.16 4.14
CA HIS A 27 -1.73 11.22 5.14
C HIS A 27 -2.06 9.83 4.57
N VAL A 28 -1.19 9.31 3.72
CA VAL A 28 -1.37 8.02 3.09
C VAL A 28 -1.24 6.90 4.12
N MET A 29 -2.20 5.97 4.08
CA MET A 29 -2.28 4.84 5.01
C MET A 29 -2.65 3.55 4.29
N VAL A 30 -2.10 2.43 4.75
CA VAL A 30 -2.46 1.07 4.32
C VAL A 30 -3.17 0.34 5.46
N ASP A 31 -4.32 -0.29 5.18
CA ASP A 31 -5.05 -1.10 6.16
C ASP A 31 -4.46 -2.51 6.27
N LEU A 32 -3.65 -2.73 7.31
CA LEU A 32 -3.09 -4.04 7.64
C LEU A 32 -4.09 -4.98 8.34
N ALA A 33 -5.12 -4.45 9.00
CA ALA A 33 -6.01 -5.27 9.82
C ALA A 33 -6.73 -6.36 8.99
N ARG A 34 -6.85 -6.13 7.68
CA ARG A 34 -7.49 -7.03 6.71
C ARG A 34 -6.57 -8.11 6.15
N THR A 35 -5.24 -7.99 6.31
CA THR A 35 -4.28 -8.94 5.74
C THR A 35 -3.93 -10.08 6.70
N GLY A 36 -4.19 -9.90 8.00
CA GLY A 36 -3.78 -10.86 9.04
C GLY A 36 -2.25 -11.00 9.19
N ALA A 37 -1.49 -10.10 8.58
CA ALA A 37 -0.03 -10.05 8.64
C ALA A 37 0.46 -9.17 9.78
N THR A 38 1.72 -9.33 10.14
CA THR A 38 2.47 -8.29 10.84
C THR A 38 3.19 -7.42 9.81
N SER A 39 3.46 -6.16 10.13
CA SER A 39 4.11 -5.25 9.18
C SER A 39 5.34 -4.59 9.76
N GLN A 40 6.24 -4.20 8.86
CA GLN A 40 7.34 -3.31 9.13
C GLN A 40 7.32 -2.17 8.11
N ASP A 41 7.57 -0.95 8.59
CA ASP A 41 7.61 0.29 7.78
C ASP A 41 6.31 0.58 7.00
N LEU A 42 5.18 0.12 7.53
CA LEU A 42 3.86 0.32 6.92
C LEU A 42 3.55 1.83 6.79
N PRO A 43 3.05 2.30 5.63
CA PRO A 43 2.58 3.67 5.48
C PRO A 43 1.44 3.97 6.48
N ALA A 44 1.68 4.93 7.37
CA ALA A 44 0.77 5.28 8.47
C ALA A 44 0.71 6.80 8.69
N GLY A 45 0.23 7.53 7.69
CA GLY A 45 0.03 8.98 7.76
C GLY A 45 1.17 9.78 7.12
N MET A 46 1.80 9.22 6.09
CA MET A 46 2.92 9.87 5.39
C MET A 46 2.47 10.63 4.14
N THR A 47 3.35 11.48 3.62
CA THR A 47 3.17 12.13 2.33
C THR A 47 3.90 11.34 1.24
N LEU A 48 3.28 11.19 0.07
CA LEU A 48 3.85 10.57 -1.12
C LEU A 48 3.79 11.57 -2.28
N VAL A 49 4.95 12.01 -2.79
CA VAL A 49 5.01 12.89 -3.97
C VAL A 49 4.76 12.09 -5.26
N PRO A 50 4.48 12.73 -6.42
CA PRO A 50 4.26 12.00 -7.66
C PRO A 50 5.41 11.05 -8.00
N GLU A 51 5.08 9.83 -8.44
CA GLU A 51 5.99 8.74 -8.79
C GLU A 51 6.82 8.16 -7.63
N GLU A 52 6.70 8.73 -6.41
CA GLU A 52 7.36 8.20 -5.22
C GLU A 52 6.80 6.83 -4.85
N GLY A 53 7.71 5.92 -4.50
CA GLY A 53 7.40 4.59 -4.01
C GLY A 53 7.93 4.41 -2.60
N VAL A 54 7.09 3.94 -1.70
CA VAL A 54 7.46 3.59 -0.33
C VAL A 54 7.44 2.09 -0.18
N GLU A 55 8.58 1.55 0.22
CA GLU A 55 8.72 0.14 0.53
C GLU A 55 8.22 -0.14 1.95
N PHE A 56 7.50 -1.24 2.11
CA PHE A 56 7.08 -1.79 3.39
C PHE A 56 7.10 -3.31 3.31
N HIS A 57 7.18 -3.95 4.48
CA HIS A 57 7.27 -5.40 4.56
C HIS A 57 6.05 -5.97 5.28
N LEU A 58 5.52 -7.07 4.76
CA LEU A 58 4.50 -7.87 5.43
C LEU A 58 5.11 -9.20 5.85
N HIS A 59 5.21 -9.40 7.16
CA HIS A 59 5.76 -10.61 7.75
C HIS A 59 4.62 -11.53 8.19
N HIS A 60 4.72 -12.80 7.81
CA HIS A 60 3.66 -13.78 7.99
C HIS A 60 4.08 -14.94 8.89
N HIS A 61 3.15 -15.45 9.68
CA HIS A 61 3.32 -16.65 10.49
C HIS A 61 2.49 -17.80 9.90
N GLY A 62 3.16 -18.83 9.33
CA GLY A 62 2.58 -20.15 8.97
C GLY A 62 1.45 -20.17 7.92
N GLY A 63 1.66 -20.84 6.77
CA GLY A 63 0.58 -21.19 5.81
C GLY A 63 -0.01 -20.03 5.00
N TYR A 64 0.69 -18.89 4.96
CA TYR A 64 0.19 -17.66 4.37
C TYR A 64 0.17 -17.65 2.83
N SER A 65 -0.86 -17.02 2.27
CA SER A 65 -0.95 -16.65 0.86
C SER A 65 -0.83 -15.13 0.73
N PRO A 66 0.08 -14.60 -0.10
CA PRO A 66 0.19 -13.17 -0.40
C PRO A 66 -1.17 -12.53 -0.69
N PRO A 67 -1.41 -11.29 -0.24
CA PRO A 67 -2.69 -10.66 -0.42
C PRO A 67 -2.83 -10.29 -1.90
N ALA A 68 -3.96 -10.62 -2.52
CA ALA A 68 -4.23 -10.26 -3.90
C ALA A 68 -4.46 -8.74 -4.07
N SER A 69 -4.87 -8.07 -2.99
CA SER A 69 -5.11 -6.63 -2.93
C SER A 69 -4.87 -6.10 -1.51
N MET A 70 -4.66 -4.79 -1.39
CA MET A 70 -4.64 -4.08 -0.11
C MET A 70 -5.53 -2.85 -0.17
N HIS A 71 -5.96 -2.35 0.98
CA HIS A 71 -6.76 -1.14 1.07
C HIS A 71 -5.88 0.04 1.43
N VAL A 72 -5.95 1.11 0.65
CA VAL A 72 -5.16 2.33 0.80
C VAL A 72 -6.08 3.53 0.92
N ARG A 73 -5.71 4.51 1.74
CA ARG A 73 -6.41 5.79 1.85
C ARG A 73 -5.45 6.95 1.92
N TRP A 74 -5.93 8.14 1.62
CA TRP A 74 -5.21 9.41 1.68
C TRP A 74 -6.19 10.58 1.79
N ASP A 75 -5.71 11.75 2.17
CA ASP A 75 -6.53 12.95 2.31
C ASP A 75 -7.06 13.46 0.96
N GLY A 76 -8.34 13.81 0.93
CA GLY A 76 -9.01 14.26 -0.29
C GLY A 76 -9.29 13.15 -1.31
N GLY A 77 -8.96 11.89 -0.99
CA GLY A 77 -9.35 10.70 -1.74
C GLY A 77 -10.63 10.04 -1.20
N PRO A 78 -11.02 8.88 -1.79
CA PRO A 78 -12.02 8.01 -1.20
C PRO A 78 -11.58 7.46 0.17
N GLU A 79 -12.53 7.07 1.03
CA GLU A 79 -12.23 6.64 2.40
C GLU A 79 -11.28 5.43 2.49
N TRP A 80 -11.48 4.42 1.64
CA TRP A 80 -10.57 3.30 1.41
C TRP A 80 -10.70 2.83 -0.03
N VAL A 81 -9.57 2.67 -0.72
CA VAL A 81 -9.49 2.18 -2.09
C VAL A 81 -8.81 0.83 -2.09
N GLU A 82 -9.46 -0.18 -2.66
CA GLU A 82 -8.83 -1.48 -2.90
C GLU A 82 -7.87 -1.38 -4.08
N VAL A 83 -6.62 -1.76 -3.85
CA VAL A 83 -5.52 -1.69 -4.81
C VAL A 83 -4.97 -3.10 -5.01
N PRO A 84 -5.00 -3.65 -6.24
CA PRO A 84 -4.42 -4.97 -6.50
C PRO A 84 -2.91 -4.94 -6.32
N VAL A 85 -2.35 -6.06 -5.83
CA VAL A 85 -0.90 -6.28 -5.78
C VAL A 85 -0.45 -6.82 -7.14
N ALA A 86 0.50 -6.11 -7.77
CA ALA A 86 1.09 -6.47 -9.07
C ALA A 86 2.44 -7.18 -8.93
#